data_AF-S9S6Y0-F1
#
_entry.id   AF-S9S6Y0-F1
#
_cell.length_a   1.000
_cell.length_b   1.000
_cell.length_c   1.000
_cell.angle_alpha   90.00
_cell.angle_beta   90.00
_cell.angle_gamma   90.00
#
_symmetry.space_group_name_H-M   'P 1'
#
loop_
_entity.id
_entity.type
_entity.pdbx_description
1 polymer ?
#
loop_
_entity_poly.entity_id
_entity_poly.type
_entity_poly.pdbx_seq_one_letter_code
_entity_poly.pdbx_strand_id
1 'polypeptide(L)'
;MGRREVRRMLMGYKRPVWERPGVIVTALAVVLALGLLLGLWLGRWSNPPSPPRPAPAPAVEAVQPPPPPQPAIEAPPLPPFSSEEDSPAPDVSGPPLIQPPPPRPEPGSSESLEIGRASDVIAMLPVPPPPPSAKLPPAGAPVWTRHAVPAPRIGGRPMIAIIIDDLGVDRRRAERVSALPGPLTLSYMSYAEDLTRLTAEARRHGHELMVHVPMQPRGANFDAGPQVLEVDQSPDEIRRRLDWDL
;
A
#
# COMPACT_ATOMS: atom_id res chain seq x y z
N MET A 1 30.69 25.67 73.92
CA MET A 1 31.71 25.76 72.85
C MET A 1 32.62 24.54 72.97
N GLY A 2 32.45 23.55 72.09
CA GLY A 2 32.96 22.19 72.30
C GLY A 2 34.36 21.97 71.74
N ARG A 3 35.22 21.26 72.48
CA ARG A 3 36.61 20.90 72.12
C ARG A 3 36.78 20.21 70.75
N ARG A 4 35.68 19.79 70.10
CA ARG A 4 35.67 19.18 68.76
C ARG A 4 35.80 20.22 67.63
N GLU A 5 35.42 21.46 67.89
CA GLU A 5 35.46 22.55 66.89
C GLU A 5 36.88 23.09 66.71
N VAL A 6 37.63 23.20 67.81
CA VAL A 6 39.04 23.63 67.81
C VAL A 6 39.93 22.63 67.06
N ARG A 7 39.61 21.33 67.11
CA ARG A 7 40.37 20.28 66.40
C ARG A 7 40.13 20.30 64.89
N ARG A 8 39.01 20.87 64.43
CA ARG A 8 38.66 20.95 63.00
C ARG A 8 39.34 22.14 62.30
N MET A 9 39.74 23.17 63.06
CA MET A 9 40.49 24.33 62.55
C MET A 9 41.99 24.07 62.38
N LEU A 10 42.55 23.03 63.02
CA LEU A 10 43.99 22.73 63.04
C LEU A 10 44.44 21.71 61.99
N MET A 11 43.52 21.09 61.24
CA MET A 11 43.85 20.14 60.19
C MET A 11 43.68 20.80 58.82
N GLY A 12 44.81 21.26 58.25
CA GLY A 12 44.86 21.83 56.91
C GLY A 12 44.20 20.93 55.88
N TYR A 13 43.34 21.52 55.06
CA TYR A 13 42.55 20.86 54.02
C TYR A 13 43.49 20.26 52.95
N LYS A 14 43.87 18.98 53.10
CA LYS A 14 44.57 18.26 52.03
C LYS A 14 43.58 18.00 50.91
N ARG A 15 43.65 18.80 49.83
CA ARG A 15 42.79 18.61 48.66
C ARG A 15 43.00 17.20 48.09
N PRO A 16 41.92 16.45 47.84
CA PRO A 16 42.02 15.12 47.26
C PRO A 16 42.68 15.19 45.87
N VAL A 17 43.41 14.13 45.50
CA VAL A 17 44.24 14.11 44.29
C VAL A 17 43.41 14.31 43.01
N TRP A 18 42.11 13.98 43.03
CA TRP A 18 41.19 14.18 41.91
C TRP A 18 40.78 15.65 41.67
N GLU A 19 40.97 16.55 42.65
CA GLU A 19 40.70 17.99 42.50
C GLU A 19 41.89 18.74 41.89
N ARG A 20 42.99 18.04 41.58
CA ARG A 20 44.12 18.64 40.88
C ARG A 20 43.70 18.91 39.43
N PRO A 21 43.82 20.14 38.92
CA PRO A 21 43.40 20.49 37.57
C PRO A 21 44.08 19.61 36.51
N GLY A 22 45.32 19.18 36.75
CA GLY A 22 46.03 18.25 35.86
C GLY A 22 45.36 16.88 35.73
N VAL A 23 44.76 16.35 36.80
CA VAL A 23 44.09 15.02 36.78
C VAL A 23 42.79 15.08 35.97
N ILE A 24 42.03 16.17 36.11
CA ILE A 24 40.80 16.40 35.35
C ILE A 24 41.11 16.55 33.85
N VAL A 25 42.15 17.32 33.50
CA VAL A 25 42.57 17.49 32.11
C VAL A 25 43.05 16.16 31.50
N THR A 26 43.81 15.36 32.25
CA THR A 26 44.22 14.04 31.76
C THR A 26 43.04 13.07 31.58
N ALA A 27 42.06 13.09 32.48
CA ALA A 27 40.87 12.24 32.35
C ALA A 27 40.03 12.63 31.13
N LEU A 28 39.84 13.93 30.89
CA LEU A 28 39.14 14.43 29.70
C LEU A 28 39.87 14.06 28.39
N ALA A 29 41.20 14.20 28.35
CA ALA A 29 41.99 13.82 27.18
C ALA A 29 41.88 12.32 26.88
N VAL A 30 41.88 11.46 27.92
CA VAL A 30 41.71 10.01 27.76
C VAL A 30 40.33 9.67 27.21
N VAL A 31 39.26 10.28 27.73
CA VAL A 31 37.89 10.06 27.22
C VAL A 31 37.77 10.49 25.76
N LEU A 32 38.34 11.64 25.39
CA LEU A 32 38.31 12.13 24.02
C LEU A 32 39.09 11.24 23.05
N ALA A 33 40.25 10.72 23.46
CA ALA A 33 41.04 9.78 22.67
C ALA A 33 40.30 8.43 22.47
N LEU A 34 39.64 7.93 23.51
CA LEU A 34 38.79 6.74 23.44
C LEU A 34 37.59 6.94 22.50
N GLY A 35 36.94 8.10 22.56
CA GLY A 35 35.84 8.46 21.65
C GLY A 35 36.29 8.54 20.19
N LEU A 36 37.45 9.14 19.91
CA LEU A 36 38.02 9.20 18.57
C LEU A 36 38.41 7.82 18.03
N LEU A 37 39.03 6.97 18.86
CA LEU A 37 39.37 5.60 18.46
C LEU A 37 38.13 4.77 18.16
N LEU A 38 37.08 4.87 18.98
CA LEU A 38 35.82 4.16 18.75
C LEU A 38 35.10 4.67 17.50
N GLY A 39 35.08 5.99 17.27
CA GLY A 39 34.52 6.60 16.07
C GLY A 39 35.23 6.17 14.79
N LEU A 40 36.57 6.12 14.80
CA LEU A 40 37.36 5.62 13.67
C LEU A 40 37.17 4.12 13.43
N TRP A 41 36.98 3.33 14.49
CA TRP A 41 36.73 1.90 14.39
C TRP A 41 35.36 1.60 13.77
N LEU A 42 34.30 2.30 14.20
CA LEU A 42 32.96 2.21 13.62
C LEU A 42 32.91 2.72 12.17
N GLY A 43 33.59 3.83 11.87
CA GLY A 43 33.65 4.40 10.51
C GLY A 43 34.37 3.52 9.49
N ARG A 44 35.31 2.66 9.93
CA ARG A 44 36.02 1.72 9.05
C ARG A 44 35.17 0.51 8.66
N TRP A 45 34.11 0.20 9.43
CA TRP A 45 33.19 -0.90 9.13
C TRP A 45 32.05 -0.49 8.19
N SER A 46 31.77 0.81 8.07
CA SER A 46 30.64 1.34 7.29
C SER A 46 30.95 1.69 5.83
N ASN A 47 32.10 1.26 5.27
CA ASN A 47 32.35 1.45 3.84
C ASN A 47 31.54 0.41 3.04
N PRO A 48 30.51 0.79 2.26
CA PRO A 48 29.89 -0.12 1.32
C PRO A 48 30.95 -0.55 0.27
N PRO A 49 30.91 -1.79 -0.23
CA PRO A 49 31.79 -2.20 -1.32
C PRO A 49 31.61 -1.24 -2.50
N SER A 50 32.72 -0.85 -3.13
CA SER A 50 32.67 -0.04 -4.35
C SER A 50 31.79 -0.72 -5.40
N PRO A 51 30.96 0.03 -6.15
CA PRO A 51 30.19 -0.57 -7.22
C PRO A 51 31.13 -1.25 -8.21
N PRO A 52 30.78 -2.44 -8.72
CA PRO A 52 31.62 -3.14 -9.68
C PRO A 52 31.85 -2.24 -10.90
N ARG A 53 33.09 -2.20 -11.36
CA ARG A 53 33.48 -1.52 -12.60
C ARG A 53 32.57 -2.00 -13.73
N PRO A 54 32.03 -1.14 -14.60
CA PRO A 54 31.29 -1.60 -15.76
C PRO A 54 32.21 -2.53 -16.57
N ALA A 55 31.74 -3.75 -16.81
CA ALA A 55 32.45 -4.71 -17.64
C ALA A 55 32.70 -4.08 -19.03
N PRO A 56 33.85 -4.33 -19.67
CA PRO A 56 34.02 -3.97 -21.06
C PRO A 56 32.89 -4.64 -21.86
N ALA A 57 32.23 -3.84 -22.71
CA ALA A 57 31.14 -4.33 -23.54
C ALA A 57 31.56 -5.63 -24.25
N PRO A 58 30.72 -6.68 -24.24
CA PRO A 58 31.03 -7.87 -25.01
C PRO A 58 31.16 -7.45 -26.48
N ALA A 59 32.23 -7.91 -27.13
CA ALA A 59 32.35 -7.81 -28.57
C ALA A 59 31.06 -8.39 -29.17
N VAL A 60 30.44 -7.62 -30.05
CA VAL A 60 29.23 -8.04 -30.76
C VAL A 60 29.62 -9.20 -31.65
N GLU A 61 29.48 -10.41 -31.14
CA GLU A 61 29.52 -11.61 -31.96
C GLU A 61 28.25 -11.61 -32.80
N ALA A 62 28.43 -11.67 -34.12
CA ALA A 62 27.35 -11.54 -35.09
C ALA A 62 26.24 -12.56 -34.79
N VAL A 63 25.05 -12.04 -34.49
CA VAL A 63 23.82 -12.83 -34.34
C VAL A 63 23.57 -13.56 -35.67
N GLN A 64 23.67 -14.89 -35.65
CA GLN A 64 23.20 -15.71 -36.78
C GLN A 64 21.68 -15.52 -36.95
N PRO A 65 21.18 -15.42 -38.19
CA PRO A 65 19.74 -15.32 -38.41
C PRO A 65 19.00 -16.56 -37.92
N PRO A 66 17.75 -16.43 -37.48
CA PRO A 66 16.99 -17.54 -36.91
C PRO A 66 16.72 -18.63 -37.95
N PRO A 67 16.62 -19.91 -37.53
CA PRO A 67 16.22 -21.00 -38.41
C PRO A 67 14.74 -20.84 -38.84
N PRO A 68 14.35 -21.41 -40.00
CA PRO A 68 12.99 -21.31 -40.51
C PRO A 68 11.97 -22.00 -39.57
N PRO A 69 10.70 -21.54 -39.55
CA PRO A 69 9.68 -22.07 -38.67
C PRO A 69 9.37 -23.54 -38.99
N GLN A 70 9.36 -24.37 -37.94
CA GLN A 70 8.91 -25.75 -38.03
C GLN A 70 7.38 -25.80 -38.12
N PRO A 71 6.81 -26.78 -38.86
CA PRO A 71 5.36 -26.94 -38.96
C PRO A 71 4.77 -27.28 -37.58
N ALA A 72 3.74 -26.53 -37.20
CA ALA A 72 3.02 -26.70 -35.96
C ALA A 72 2.40 -28.11 -35.85
N ILE A 73 2.55 -28.74 -34.69
CA ILE A 73 1.80 -29.94 -34.34
C ILE A 73 0.33 -29.53 -34.18
N GLU A 74 -0.52 -30.17 -34.98
CA GLU A 74 -1.96 -29.97 -35.03
C GLU A 74 -2.61 -30.38 -33.70
N ALA A 75 -3.35 -29.46 -33.08
CA ALA A 75 -4.11 -29.73 -31.86
C ALA A 75 -5.33 -30.61 -32.20
N PRO A 76 -5.74 -31.55 -31.31
CA PRO A 76 -6.90 -32.40 -31.56
C PRO A 76 -8.20 -31.58 -31.63
N PRO A 77 -9.15 -31.94 -32.50
CA PRO A 77 -10.40 -31.20 -32.65
C PRO A 77 -11.26 -31.32 -31.39
N LEU A 78 -11.73 -30.17 -30.91
CA LEU A 78 -12.72 -30.08 -29.84
C LEU A 78 -14.05 -30.70 -30.32
N PRO A 79 -14.83 -31.35 -29.42
CA PRO A 79 -16.14 -31.89 -29.78
C PRO A 79 -17.09 -30.74 -30.19
N PRO A 80 -18.00 -30.96 -31.16
CA PRO A 80 -18.93 -29.95 -31.59
C PRO A 80 -19.92 -29.60 -30.47
N PHE A 81 -20.05 -28.31 -30.19
CA PHE A 81 -21.15 -27.78 -29.41
C PHE A 81 -22.46 -28.11 -30.13
N SER A 82 -23.33 -28.88 -29.47
CA SER A 82 -24.70 -29.10 -29.90
C SER A 82 -25.46 -27.78 -29.86
N SER A 83 -25.81 -27.30 -31.04
CA SER A 83 -26.77 -26.22 -31.27
C SER A 83 -28.18 -26.73 -31.00
N GLU A 84 -28.73 -26.40 -29.83
CA GLU A 84 -30.18 -26.29 -29.66
C GLU A 84 -30.60 -24.89 -30.10
N GLU A 85 -30.94 -24.77 -31.39
CA GLU A 85 -31.85 -23.73 -31.89
C GLU A 85 -33.26 -24.06 -31.37
N ASP A 86 -33.79 -23.27 -30.43
CA ASP A 86 -35.17 -22.77 -30.48
C ASP A 86 -35.43 -21.77 -29.34
N SER A 87 -35.19 -20.49 -29.59
CA SER A 87 -35.84 -19.36 -28.90
C SER A 87 -35.56 -18.06 -29.67
N PRO A 88 -36.57 -17.19 -29.89
CA PRO A 88 -36.42 -16.03 -30.76
C PRO A 88 -35.40 -15.05 -30.18
N ALA A 89 -34.52 -14.55 -31.04
CA ALA A 89 -33.46 -13.62 -30.69
C ALA A 89 -34.01 -12.39 -29.93
N PRO A 90 -33.45 -12.00 -28.77
CA PRO A 90 -33.55 -10.63 -28.33
C PRO A 90 -32.74 -9.78 -29.31
N ASP A 91 -33.39 -8.74 -29.81
CA ASP A 91 -32.81 -7.63 -30.59
C ASP A 91 -31.39 -7.32 -30.14
N VAL A 92 -30.41 -7.60 -31.00
CA VAL A 92 -28.99 -7.29 -30.79
C VAL A 92 -28.79 -5.80 -31.09
N SER A 93 -29.39 -4.99 -30.23
CA SER A 93 -29.12 -3.57 -30.07
C SER A 93 -28.52 -3.37 -28.67
N GLY A 94 -27.44 -4.09 -28.37
CA GLY A 94 -26.63 -3.85 -27.18
C GLY A 94 -25.84 -2.54 -27.33
N PRO A 95 -25.69 -1.74 -26.26
CA PRO A 95 -24.84 -0.55 -26.33
C PRO A 95 -23.40 -0.96 -26.68
N PRO A 96 -22.68 -0.16 -27.48
CA PRO A 96 -21.35 -0.50 -27.94
C PRO A 96 -20.39 -0.73 -26.76
N LEU A 97 -19.52 -1.72 -26.91
CA LEU A 97 -18.37 -1.96 -26.03
C LEU A 97 -17.66 -0.62 -25.79
N ILE A 98 -17.44 -0.28 -24.52
CA ILE A 98 -16.79 0.96 -24.09
C ILE A 98 -15.43 1.05 -24.78
N GLN A 99 -15.27 2.02 -25.66
CA GLN A 99 -13.99 2.31 -26.31
C GLN A 99 -12.97 2.72 -25.23
N PRO A 100 -11.69 2.37 -25.37
CA PRO A 100 -10.67 2.84 -24.45
C PRO A 100 -10.73 4.38 -24.37
N PRO A 101 -10.57 4.97 -23.17
CA PRO A 101 -10.71 6.40 -23.00
C PRO A 101 -9.69 7.12 -23.90
N PRO A 102 -10.07 8.26 -24.52
CA PRO A 102 -9.16 9.04 -25.34
C PRO A 102 -7.92 9.48 -24.55
N PRO A 103 -6.80 9.78 -25.23
CA PRO A 103 -5.60 10.29 -24.58
C PRO A 103 -5.93 11.55 -23.75
N ARG A 104 -5.28 11.69 -22.59
CA ARG A 104 -5.53 12.78 -21.65
C ARG A 104 -5.40 14.13 -22.39
N PRO A 105 -6.43 15.00 -22.35
CA PRO A 105 -6.41 16.24 -23.11
C PRO A 105 -5.33 17.19 -22.59
N GLU A 106 -4.75 17.96 -23.53
CA GLU A 106 -3.69 18.92 -23.24
C GLU A 106 -4.14 19.98 -22.21
N PRO A 107 -3.25 20.43 -21.31
CA PRO A 107 -3.58 21.47 -20.33
C PRO A 107 -4.06 22.75 -21.03
N GLY A 108 -5.29 23.17 -20.74
CA GLY A 108 -5.89 24.38 -21.32
C GLY A 108 -6.72 24.17 -22.59
N SER A 109 -6.91 22.93 -23.05
CA SER A 109 -7.85 22.63 -24.15
C SER A 109 -9.32 22.79 -23.72
N SER A 110 -10.23 22.93 -24.70
CA SER A 110 -11.67 22.99 -24.46
C SER A 110 -12.21 21.74 -23.78
N GLU A 111 -11.66 20.56 -24.10
CA GLU A 111 -12.01 19.28 -23.45
C GLU A 111 -11.55 19.24 -21.98
N SER A 112 -10.36 19.77 -21.68
CA SER A 112 -9.88 19.94 -20.30
C SER A 112 -10.78 20.87 -19.49
N LEU A 113 -11.31 21.93 -20.12
CA LEU A 113 -12.29 22.85 -19.51
C LEU A 113 -13.67 22.20 -19.32
N GLU A 114 -14.07 21.28 -20.20
CA GLU A 114 -15.34 20.56 -20.11
C GLU A 114 -15.31 19.47 -19.03
N ILE A 115 -14.19 18.74 -18.88
CA ILE A 115 -13.94 17.82 -17.76
C ILE A 115 -13.85 18.59 -16.43
N GLY A 116 -13.24 19.78 -16.43
CA GLY A 116 -13.26 20.69 -15.29
C GLY A 116 -14.70 21.03 -14.88
N ARG A 117 -15.56 21.39 -15.84
CA ARG A 117 -16.99 21.64 -15.58
C ARG A 117 -17.75 20.41 -15.12
N ALA A 118 -17.44 19.20 -15.61
CA ALA A 118 -18.05 17.97 -15.12
C ALA A 118 -17.70 17.71 -13.65
N SER A 119 -16.48 18.07 -13.23
CA SER A 119 -16.05 18.03 -11.82
C SER A 119 -16.80 19.07 -10.98
N ASP A 120 -17.07 20.26 -11.54
CA ASP A 120 -17.89 21.29 -10.88
C ASP A 120 -19.36 20.85 -10.71
N VAL A 121 -19.90 20.06 -11.65
CA VAL A 121 -21.25 19.49 -11.54
C VAL A 121 -21.33 18.44 -10.42
N ILE A 122 -20.29 17.63 -10.21
CA ILE A 122 -20.23 16.69 -9.07
C ILE A 122 -20.18 17.46 -7.74
N ALA A 123 -19.46 18.58 -7.67
CA ALA A 123 -19.41 19.43 -6.48
C ALA A 123 -20.75 20.12 -6.16
N MET A 124 -21.66 20.25 -7.13
CA MET A 124 -23.00 20.82 -6.94
C MET A 124 -24.10 19.78 -6.62
N LEU A 125 -23.79 18.48 -6.63
CA LEU A 125 -24.76 17.48 -6.19
C LEU A 125 -24.90 17.54 -4.65
N PRO A 126 -26.13 17.59 -4.12
CA PRO A 126 -26.32 17.55 -2.67
C PRO A 126 -25.67 16.28 -2.12
N VAL A 127 -24.85 16.45 -1.08
CA VAL A 127 -24.28 15.34 -0.31
C VAL A 127 -25.44 14.42 0.05
N PRO A 128 -25.41 13.13 -0.37
CA PRO A 128 -26.50 12.23 -0.07
C PRO A 128 -26.68 12.18 1.45
N PRO A 129 -27.94 12.21 1.95
CA PRO A 129 -28.18 12.11 3.37
C PRO A 129 -27.51 10.82 3.90
N PRO A 130 -27.06 10.82 5.17
CA PRO A 130 -26.48 9.63 5.77
C PRO A 130 -27.41 8.44 5.52
N PRO A 131 -26.86 7.26 5.19
CA PRO A 131 -27.69 6.14 4.77
C PRO A 131 -28.78 5.91 5.82
N PRO A 132 -30.05 5.79 5.42
CA PRO A 132 -31.11 5.45 6.35
C PRO A 132 -30.67 4.18 7.05
N SER A 133 -30.80 4.15 8.38
CA SER A 133 -30.45 3.01 9.23
C SER A 133 -30.93 1.72 8.56
N ALA A 134 -30.03 1.06 7.83
CA ALA A 134 -30.39 -0.07 7.01
C ALA A 134 -30.85 -1.14 7.98
N LYS A 135 -32.01 -1.73 7.73
CA LYS A 135 -32.46 -2.87 8.54
C LYS A 135 -31.34 -3.91 8.49
N LEU A 136 -30.76 -4.23 9.65
CA LEU A 136 -29.78 -5.30 9.78
C LEU A 136 -30.34 -6.54 9.07
N PRO A 137 -29.57 -7.18 8.17
CA PRO A 137 -30.07 -8.34 7.45
C PRO A 137 -30.34 -9.50 8.43
N PRO A 138 -31.15 -10.48 8.03
CA PRO A 138 -31.57 -11.58 8.88
C PRO A 138 -30.39 -12.32 9.51
N ALA A 139 -30.58 -12.85 10.72
CA ALA A 139 -29.61 -13.76 11.33
C ALA A 139 -29.40 -14.97 10.39
N GLY A 140 -28.16 -15.17 9.93
CA GLY A 140 -27.81 -16.20 8.93
C GLY A 140 -27.51 -15.66 7.52
N ALA A 141 -27.75 -14.37 7.24
CA ALA A 141 -27.34 -13.78 5.97
C ALA A 141 -25.80 -13.81 5.80
N PRO A 142 -25.29 -13.96 4.56
CA PRO A 142 -23.87 -13.88 4.26
C PRO A 142 -23.24 -12.60 4.82
N VAL A 143 -21.96 -12.68 5.23
CA VAL A 143 -21.22 -11.56 5.83
C VAL A 143 -21.23 -10.33 4.92
N TRP A 144 -21.05 -10.52 3.60
CA TRP A 144 -21.08 -9.42 2.63
C TRP A 144 -22.42 -8.67 2.65
N THR A 145 -23.56 -9.36 2.81
CA THR A 145 -24.88 -8.72 2.89
C THR A 145 -25.04 -7.92 4.18
N ARG A 146 -24.43 -8.37 5.29
CA ARG A 146 -24.45 -7.65 6.59
C ARG A 146 -23.65 -6.36 6.56
N HIS A 147 -22.61 -6.31 5.75
CA HIS A 147 -21.71 -5.17 5.65
C HIS A 147 -21.93 -4.31 4.41
N ALA A 148 -22.93 -4.66 3.59
CA ALA A 148 -23.28 -3.95 2.38
C ALA A 148 -23.86 -2.56 2.69
N VAL A 149 -23.48 -1.57 1.88
CA VAL A 149 -24.11 -0.25 1.90
C VAL A 149 -25.32 -0.26 0.96
N PRO A 150 -26.48 0.29 1.37
CA PRO A 150 -27.65 0.32 0.50
C PRO A 150 -27.39 1.06 -0.81
N ALA A 151 -27.58 0.37 -1.93
CA ALA A 151 -27.50 0.99 -3.24
C ALA A 151 -28.67 1.98 -3.47
N PRO A 152 -28.45 3.11 -4.18
CA PRO A 152 -29.51 4.03 -4.54
C PRO A 152 -30.60 3.34 -5.37
N ARG A 153 -31.87 3.72 -5.15
CA ARG A 153 -32.97 3.25 -6.02
C ARG A 153 -32.86 3.90 -7.40
N ILE A 154 -32.45 3.10 -8.36
CA ILE A 154 -32.15 3.52 -9.74
C ILE A 154 -33.34 3.51 -10.70
N GLY A 155 -34.47 2.89 -10.34
CA GLY A 155 -35.68 2.91 -11.18
C GLY A 155 -35.47 2.31 -12.58
N GLY A 156 -34.65 1.26 -12.69
CA GLY A 156 -34.32 0.61 -13.97
C GLY A 156 -33.18 1.26 -14.76
N ARG A 157 -32.57 2.34 -14.26
CA ARG A 157 -31.36 2.92 -14.86
C ARG A 157 -30.12 2.03 -14.63
N PRO A 158 -29.09 2.07 -15.50
CA PRO A 158 -27.83 1.39 -15.24
C PRO A 158 -27.17 1.82 -13.91
N MET A 159 -26.41 0.91 -13.30
CA MET A 159 -25.60 1.17 -12.10
C MET A 159 -24.12 1.00 -12.40
N ILE A 160 -23.31 1.80 -11.70
CA ILE A 160 -21.85 1.69 -11.69
C ILE A 160 -21.43 1.50 -10.23
N ALA A 161 -20.53 0.55 -9.99
CA ALA A 161 -19.82 0.43 -8.72
C ALA A 161 -18.40 0.96 -8.92
N ILE A 162 -17.92 1.76 -7.96
CA ILE A 162 -16.56 2.31 -7.96
C ILE A 162 -15.86 1.74 -6.73
N ILE A 163 -14.77 1.02 -6.98
CA ILE A 163 -13.87 0.49 -5.96
C ILE A 163 -12.56 1.27 -6.02
N ILE A 164 -12.08 1.72 -4.87
CA ILE A 164 -10.74 2.30 -4.72
C ILE A 164 -9.90 1.35 -3.87
N ASP A 165 -8.90 0.74 -4.50
CA ASP A 165 -8.00 -0.24 -3.89
C ASP A 165 -6.73 0.40 -3.30
N ASP A 166 -5.88 -0.44 -2.69
CA ASP A 166 -4.57 -0.08 -2.11
C ASP A 166 -4.63 0.96 -0.98
N LEU A 167 -5.74 1.02 -0.24
CA LEU A 167 -5.88 1.96 0.86
C LEU A 167 -5.20 1.44 2.14
N GLY A 168 -4.82 2.38 3.00
CA GLY A 168 -4.32 2.10 4.35
C GLY A 168 -2.82 2.38 4.53
N VAL A 169 -1.97 1.89 3.62
CA VAL A 169 -0.50 2.03 3.74
C VAL A 169 -0.08 3.52 3.76
N ASP A 170 -0.61 4.33 2.84
CA ASP A 170 -0.53 5.80 2.94
C ASP A 170 -1.76 6.32 3.68
N ARG A 171 -1.63 6.49 5.00
CA ARG A 171 -2.69 6.96 5.88
C ARG A 171 -3.32 8.28 5.44
N ARG A 172 -2.51 9.24 4.97
CA ARG A 172 -3.00 10.56 4.55
C ARG A 172 -3.81 10.46 3.26
N ARG A 173 -3.42 9.59 2.33
CA ARG A 173 -4.22 9.32 1.12
C ARG A 173 -5.52 8.61 1.47
N ALA A 174 -5.47 7.60 2.35
CA ALA A 174 -6.65 6.87 2.80
C ALA A 174 -7.69 7.79 3.47
N GLU A 175 -7.24 8.72 4.32
CA GLU A 175 -8.10 9.73 4.94
C GLU A 175 -8.76 10.65 3.92
N ARG A 176 -8.00 11.15 2.93
CA ARG A 176 -8.57 11.98 1.85
C ARG A 176 -9.58 11.23 1.00
N VAL A 177 -9.30 9.96 0.68
CA VAL A 177 -10.23 9.11 -0.08
C VAL A 177 -11.50 8.84 0.73
N SER A 178 -11.36 8.59 2.04
CA SER A 178 -12.49 8.37 2.95
C SER A 178 -13.37 9.60 3.15
N ALA A 179 -12.91 10.78 2.75
CA ALA A 179 -13.69 12.02 2.80
C ALA A 179 -14.38 12.35 1.48
N LEU A 180 -14.22 11.51 0.45
CA LEU A 180 -14.89 11.71 -0.84
C LEU A 180 -16.41 11.58 -0.69
N PRO A 181 -17.20 12.33 -1.47
CA PRO A 181 -18.65 12.25 -1.38
C PRO A 181 -19.20 10.95 -1.98
N GLY A 182 -20.31 10.50 -1.39
CA GLY A 182 -21.11 9.40 -1.91
C GLY A 182 -20.64 8.01 -1.46
N PRO A 183 -21.49 6.98 -1.64
CA PRO A 183 -21.12 5.62 -1.32
C PRO A 183 -20.08 5.12 -2.33
N LEU A 184 -18.89 4.81 -1.84
CA LEU A 184 -17.80 4.18 -2.59
C LEU A 184 -17.47 2.87 -1.88
N THR A 185 -16.91 1.91 -2.59
CA THR A 185 -16.31 0.73 -1.96
C THR A 185 -14.82 1.00 -1.80
N LEU A 186 -14.34 0.99 -0.55
CA LEU A 186 -12.97 1.28 -0.19
C LEU A 186 -12.27 -0.02 0.23
N SER A 187 -11.27 -0.43 -0.52
CA SER A 187 -10.53 -1.67 -0.27
C SER A 187 -9.22 -1.38 0.42
N TYR A 188 -9.06 -1.91 1.63
CA TYR A 188 -7.91 -1.66 2.50
C TYR A 188 -6.96 -2.84 2.50
N MET A 189 -5.66 -2.57 2.34
CA MET A 189 -4.61 -3.56 2.52
C MET A 189 -4.72 -4.19 3.91
N SER A 190 -4.78 -5.52 3.96
CA SER A 190 -4.93 -6.30 5.20
C SER A 190 -3.84 -5.98 6.24
N TYR A 191 -2.63 -5.69 5.77
CA TYR A 191 -1.47 -5.39 6.59
C TYR A 191 -1.28 -3.90 6.92
N ALA A 192 -2.19 -3.02 6.48
CA ALA A 192 -2.08 -1.60 6.78
C ALA A 192 -2.18 -1.31 8.28
N GLU A 193 -1.49 -0.28 8.74
CA GLU A 193 -1.57 0.15 10.13
C GLU A 193 -2.83 0.98 10.40
N ASP A 194 -3.27 1.02 11.67
CA ASP A 194 -4.37 1.89 12.12
C ASP A 194 -5.71 1.65 11.39
N LEU A 195 -5.91 0.43 10.86
CA LEU A 195 -7.11 0.02 10.13
C LEU A 195 -8.39 0.27 10.91
N THR A 196 -8.41 0.02 12.23
CA THR A 196 -9.59 0.25 13.07
C THR A 196 -10.09 1.69 12.96
N ARG A 197 -9.19 2.68 12.99
CA ARG A 197 -9.58 4.09 12.88
C ARG A 197 -9.97 4.46 11.46
N LEU A 198 -9.16 4.07 10.47
CA LEU A 198 -9.38 4.38 9.06
C LEU A 198 -10.70 3.81 8.55
N THR A 199 -10.97 2.54 8.84
CA THR A 199 -12.20 1.86 8.43
C THR A 199 -13.43 2.41 9.17
N ALA A 200 -13.31 2.76 10.45
CA ALA A 200 -14.38 3.42 11.19
C ALA A 200 -14.72 4.79 10.60
N GLU A 201 -13.71 5.57 10.21
CA GLU A 201 -13.91 6.85 9.54
C GLU A 201 -14.59 6.71 8.18
N ALA A 202 -14.10 5.80 7.33
CA ALA A 202 -14.74 5.49 6.05
C ALA A 202 -16.21 5.06 6.22
N ARG A 203 -16.52 4.23 7.21
CA ARG A 203 -17.91 3.83 7.52
C ARG A 203 -18.77 5.00 7.96
N ARG A 204 -18.25 5.93 8.77
CA ARG A 204 -18.97 7.14 9.17
C ARG A 204 -19.31 8.04 7.98
N HIS A 205 -18.45 8.06 6.95
CA HIS A 205 -18.72 8.78 5.70
C HIS A 205 -19.65 8.02 4.73
N GLY A 206 -20.13 6.83 5.10
CA GLY A 206 -21.11 6.07 4.33
C GLY A 206 -20.52 5.16 3.26
N HIS A 207 -19.22 4.88 3.31
CA HIS A 207 -18.57 3.97 2.38
C HIS A 207 -18.76 2.49 2.75
N GLU A 208 -18.75 1.65 1.71
CA GLU A 208 -18.62 0.21 1.85
C GLU A 208 -17.13 -0.14 1.98
N LEU A 209 -16.83 -1.23 2.71
CA LEU A 209 -15.44 -1.66 2.93
C LEU A 209 -15.20 -3.02 2.31
N MET A 210 -14.00 -3.20 1.77
CA MET A 210 -13.48 -4.47 1.27
C MET A 210 -12.07 -4.69 1.83
N VAL A 211 -11.67 -5.95 1.94
CA VAL A 211 -10.28 -6.32 2.28
C VAL A 211 -9.51 -6.47 0.98
N HIS A 212 -8.35 -5.84 0.90
CA HIS A 212 -7.40 -6.00 -0.17
C HIS A 212 -6.30 -6.96 0.28
N VAL A 213 -6.35 -8.18 -0.25
CA VAL A 213 -5.40 -9.26 0.07
C VAL A 213 -4.23 -9.20 -0.91
N PRO A 214 -2.97 -9.15 -0.43
CA PRO A 214 -1.80 -9.10 -1.30
C PRO A 214 -1.65 -10.41 -2.08
N MET A 215 -1.43 -10.29 -3.38
CA MET A 215 -1.23 -11.42 -4.30
C MET A 215 0.02 -11.23 -5.15
N GLN A 216 0.56 -12.34 -5.66
CA GLN A 216 1.82 -12.35 -6.39
C GLN A 216 1.82 -11.40 -7.60
N PRO A 217 2.78 -10.46 -7.67
CA PRO A 217 2.94 -9.60 -8.82
C PRO A 217 3.62 -10.34 -9.99
N ARG A 218 3.50 -9.79 -11.20
CA ARG A 218 4.20 -10.36 -12.37
C ARG A 218 5.72 -10.23 -12.31
N GLY A 219 6.25 -9.19 -11.65
CA GLY A 219 7.68 -8.93 -11.57
C GLY A 219 8.23 -9.34 -10.22
N ALA A 220 9.29 -10.15 -10.20
CA ALA A 220 9.94 -10.62 -8.98
C ALA A 220 10.55 -9.50 -8.11
N ASN A 221 10.72 -8.30 -8.68
CA ASN A 221 11.34 -7.16 -8.00
C ASN A 221 10.31 -6.27 -7.27
N PHE A 222 9.01 -6.58 -7.38
CA PHE A 222 7.97 -5.83 -6.69
C PHE A 222 7.64 -6.47 -5.35
N ASP A 223 7.67 -5.66 -4.30
CA ASP A 223 7.25 -6.05 -2.97
C ASP A 223 5.73 -5.81 -2.83
N ALA A 224 4.97 -6.91 -2.69
CA ALA A 224 3.52 -6.89 -2.47
C ALA A 224 3.13 -6.87 -0.98
N GLY A 225 4.12 -6.79 -0.08
CA GLY A 225 3.93 -6.77 1.37
C GLY A 225 4.05 -8.14 2.03
N PRO A 226 3.68 -8.26 3.31
CA PRO A 226 3.68 -9.54 4.03
C PRO A 226 2.54 -10.45 3.57
N GLN A 227 2.66 -11.75 3.87
CA GLN A 227 1.62 -12.77 3.64
C GLN A 227 1.05 -12.83 2.21
N VAL A 228 1.82 -12.44 1.20
CA VAL A 228 1.41 -12.51 -0.21
C VAL A 228 0.92 -13.90 -0.59
N LEU A 229 -0.22 -13.98 -1.26
CA LEU A 229 -0.67 -15.24 -1.88
C LEU A 229 0.09 -15.46 -3.19
N GLU A 230 0.79 -16.59 -3.30
CA GLU A 230 1.64 -16.92 -4.46
C GLU A 230 1.13 -18.18 -5.19
N VAL A 231 1.35 -18.23 -6.50
CA VAL A 231 0.77 -19.27 -7.37
C VAL A 231 1.30 -20.68 -7.11
N ASP A 232 2.49 -20.80 -6.51
CA ASP A 232 3.17 -22.06 -6.19
C ASP A 232 2.92 -22.56 -4.76
N GLN A 233 2.11 -21.85 -3.99
CA GLN A 233 1.73 -22.22 -2.63
C GLN A 233 0.73 -23.39 -2.61
N SER A 234 0.86 -24.23 -1.60
CA SER A 234 -0.14 -25.27 -1.33
C SER A 234 -1.49 -24.65 -0.91
N PRO A 235 -2.63 -25.34 -1.11
CA PRO A 235 -3.92 -24.84 -0.64
C PRO A 235 -3.97 -24.53 0.87
N ASP A 236 -3.23 -25.28 1.69
CA ASP A 236 -3.19 -25.06 3.14
C ASP A 236 -2.34 -23.83 3.51
N GLU A 237 -1.30 -23.55 2.73
CA GLU A 237 -0.52 -22.31 2.83
C GLU A 237 -1.38 -21.09 2.48
N ILE A 238 -2.11 -21.15 1.36
CA ILE A 238 -3.03 -20.08 0.93
C ILE A 238 -4.08 -19.81 2.02
N ARG A 239 -4.68 -20.87 2.59
CA ARG A 239 -5.65 -20.72 3.69
C ARG A 239 -5.03 -20.06 4.91
N ARG A 240 -3.84 -20.50 5.34
CA ARG A 240 -3.18 -19.92 6.52
C ARG A 240 -2.86 -18.44 6.33
N ARG A 241 -2.43 -18.02 5.13
CA ARG A 241 -2.16 -16.60 4.83
C ARG A 241 -3.47 -15.80 4.77
N LEU A 242 -4.49 -16.35 4.13
CA LEU A 242 -5.81 -15.72 4.09
C LEU A 242 -6.44 -15.55 5.49
N ASP A 243 -6.28 -16.53 6.38
CA ASP A 243 -6.71 -16.45 7.78
C ASP A 243 -5.95 -15.39 8.58
N TRP A 244 -4.74 -15.01 8.15
CA TRP A 244 -4.01 -13.89 8.73
C TRP A 244 -4.52 -12.54 8.24
N ASP A 245 -5.00 -12.47 6.99
CA ASP A 245 -5.53 -11.25 6.37
C ASP A 245 -6.95 -10.86 6.83
N LEU A 246 -7.69 -11.78 7.48
CA LEU A 246 -9.12 -11.66 7.84
C LEU A 246 -9.35 -11.57 9.35
#